data_AF-A0A1M6BVZ5-F1
#
_entry.id   AF-A0A1M6BVZ5-F1
#
_cell.length_a   1.000
_cell.length_b   1.000
_cell.length_c   1.000
_cell.angle_alpha   90.00
_cell.angle_beta   90.00
_cell.angle_gamma   90.00
#
_symmetry.space_group_name_H-M   'P 1'
#
loop_
_entity.id
_entity.type
_entity.pdbx_description
1 polymer ?
#
loop_
_entity_poly.entity_id
_entity_poly.type
_entity_poly.pdbx_seq_one_letter_code
_entity_poly.pdbx_strand_id
1 'polypeptide(L)'
;MQKAIKCLIALPLVLAVLFAIVWAGYALHEHFGEPESREIVIRSAGQHNPLQLELSAAGNDYIRRKILADQTETGTITLRDGEVVCYWFRSHHLCSDMGTTLFRFPGGEDFYLSGYFCCEVSFPQDSFASAQELSTFLQSVDGTQP
;
A
#
# COMPACT_ATOMS: atom_id res chain seq x y z
N MET A 1 -11.16 -55.75 27.02
CA MET A 1 -11.93 -54.49 26.92
C MET A 1 -11.11 -53.20 27.07
N GLN A 2 -9.94 -53.18 27.74
CA GLN A 2 -9.14 -51.94 27.93
C GLN A 2 -8.46 -51.36 26.66
N LYS A 3 -8.29 -52.13 25.58
CA LYS A 3 -7.67 -51.62 24.33
C LYS A 3 -8.60 -50.71 23.51
N ALA A 4 -9.92 -50.88 23.61
CA ALA A 4 -10.89 -50.08 22.86
C ALA A 4 -11.01 -48.64 23.40
N ILE A 5 -10.81 -48.44 24.72
CA ILE A 5 -10.94 -47.14 25.38
C ILE A 5 -9.78 -46.19 25.04
N LYS A 6 -8.56 -46.73 24.84
CA LYS A 6 -7.40 -45.91 24.44
C LYS A 6 -7.52 -45.35 23.01
N CYS A 7 -8.30 -46.00 22.15
CA CYS A 7 -8.51 -45.57 20.77
C CYS A 7 -9.53 -44.42 20.67
N LEU A 8 -10.52 -44.37 21.56
CA LEU A 8 -11.53 -43.30 21.57
C LEU A 8 -11.00 -41.93 22.03
N ILE A 9 -9.95 -41.90 22.85
CA ILE A 9 -9.39 -40.64 23.39
C ILE A 9 -8.36 -40.02 22.43
N ALA A 10 -7.69 -40.84 21.60
CA ALA A 10 -6.65 -40.37 20.69
C ALA A 10 -7.23 -39.58 19.48
N LEU A 11 -8.41 -39.96 18.99
CA LEU A 11 -9.02 -39.34 17.81
C LEU A 11 -9.34 -37.83 17.98
N PRO A 12 -10.00 -37.38 19.06
CA PRO A 12 -10.29 -35.94 19.24
C PRO A 12 -9.01 -35.12 19.43
N LEU A 13 -7.97 -35.67 20.04
CA LEU A 13 -6.69 -34.98 20.20
C LEU A 13 -5.99 -34.77 18.85
N VAL A 14 -5.98 -35.79 17.99
CA VAL A 14 -5.41 -35.70 16.64
C VAL A 14 -6.18 -34.68 15.79
N LEU A 15 -7.51 -34.68 15.85
CA LEU A 15 -8.33 -33.70 15.13
C LEU A 15 -8.09 -32.26 15.62
N ALA A 16 -7.96 -32.04 16.93
CA ALA A 16 -7.68 -30.72 17.50
C ALA A 16 -6.30 -30.19 17.05
N VAL A 17 -5.27 -31.04 17.01
CA VAL A 17 -3.93 -30.67 16.52
C VAL A 17 -3.97 -30.32 15.03
N LEU A 18 -4.65 -31.12 14.22
CA LEU A 18 -4.80 -30.83 12.78
C LEU A 18 -5.54 -29.52 12.54
N PHE A 19 -6.60 -29.24 13.30
CA PHE A 19 -7.34 -27.98 13.21
C PHE A 19 -6.45 -26.79 13.59
N ALA A 20 -5.66 -26.90 14.67
CA ALA A 20 -4.73 -25.85 15.08
C ALA A 20 -3.65 -25.57 14.01
N ILE A 21 -3.13 -26.61 13.35
CA ILE A 21 -2.15 -26.45 12.27
C ILE A 21 -2.76 -25.76 11.06
N VAL A 22 -3.98 -26.16 10.65
CA VAL A 22 -4.69 -25.50 9.53
C VAL A 22 -4.97 -24.04 9.85
N TRP A 23 -5.42 -23.75 11.07
CA TRP A 23 -5.73 -22.38 11.50
C TRP A 23 -4.47 -21.52 11.61
N ALA A 24 -3.37 -22.07 12.14
CA ALA A 24 -2.08 -21.40 12.17
C ALA A 24 -1.51 -21.16 10.77
N GLY A 25 -1.68 -22.12 9.84
CA GLY A 25 -1.29 -21.95 8.44
C GLY A 25 -2.11 -20.87 7.73
N TYR A 26 -3.43 -20.82 7.97
CA TYR A 26 -4.31 -19.78 7.46
C TYR A 26 -3.94 -18.40 8.02
N ALA A 27 -3.73 -18.29 9.34
CA ALA A 27 -3.30 -17.06 9.99
C ALA A 27 -1.92 -16.61 9.50
N LEU A 28 -0.96 -17.53 9.28
CA LEU A 28 0.33 -17.20 8.68
C LEU A 28 0.18 -16.68 7.24
N HIS A 29 -0.70 -17.28 6.45
CA HIS A 29 -0.90 -16.86 5.06
C HIS A 29 -1.47 -15.44 4.98
N GLU A 30 -2.40 -15.08 5.86
CA GLU A 30 -2.92 -13.71 5.95
C GLU A 30 -1.90 -12.70 6.51
N HIS A 31 -0.87 -13.15 7.25
CA HIS A 31 0.05 -12.25 7.94
C HIS A 31 1.39 -12.01 7.25
N PHE A 32 1.80 -12.84 6.27
CA PHE A 32 3.17 -12.82 5.73
C PHE A 32 3.29 -12.53 4.23
N GLY A 33 2.21 -12.21 3.51
CA GLY A 33 2.31 -11.62 2.18
C GLY A 33 2.55 -10.12 2.27
N GLU A 34 3.62 -9.59 1.66
CA GLU A 34 3.67 -8.15 1.36
C GLU A 34 2.41 -7.80 0.53
N PRO A 35 1.75 -6.66 0.79
CA PRO A 35 0.56 -6.27 0.03
C PRO A 35 0.84 -6.27 -1.47
N GLU A 36 -0.06 -6.87 -2.26
CA GLU A 36 0.06 -6.94 -3.72
C GLU A 36 0.29 -5.55 -4.33
N SER A 37 -0.42 -4.54 -3.82
CA SER A 37 -0.29 -3.16 -4.26
C SER A 37 1.10 -2.59 -4.01
N ARG A 38 1.77 -2.96 -2.91
CA ARG A 38 3.12 -2.50 -2.58
C ARG A 38 4.13 -2.99 -3.60
N GLU A 39 4.10 -4.27 -3.97
CA GLU A 39 5.01 -4.82 -4.98
C GLU A 39 4.78 -4.16 -6.35
N ILE A 40 3.51 -3.95 -6.72
CA ILE A 40 3.13 -3.27 -7.97
C ILE A 40 3.72 -1.87 -8.01
N VAL A 41 3.54 -1.04 -6.97
CA VAL A 41 4.07 0.34 -6.98
C VAL A 41 5.60 0.37 -6.98
N ILE A 42 6.28 -0.56 -6.29
CA ILE A 42 7.75 -0.66 -6.30
C ILE A 42 8.25 -0.99 -7.70
N ARG A 43 7.65 -1.99 -8.35
CA ARG A 43 8.00 -2.36 -9.74
C ARG A 43 7.74 -1.20 -10.69
N SER A 44 6.58 -0.55 -10.59
CA SER A 44 6.25 0.62 -11.39
C SER A 44 7.26 1.75 -11.18
N ALA A 45 7.69 2.01 -9.95
CA ALA A 45 8.67 3.04 -9.62
C ALA A 45 10.06 2.75 -10.21
N GLY A 46 10.43 1.48 -10.37
CA GLY A 46 11.65 1.08 -11.05
C GLY A 46 11.62 1.25 -12.58
N GLN A 47 10.42 1.34 -13.17
CA GLN A 47 10.22 1.35 -14.63
C GLN A 47 9.77 2.71 -15.17
N HIS A 48 9.09 3.51 -14.34
CA HIS A 48 8.38 4.70 -14.77
C HIS A 48 8.68 5.86 -13.82
N ASN A 49 9.63 6.71 -14.20
CA ASN A 49 9.93 7.95 -13.48
C ASN A 49 8.95 9.07 -13.92
N PRO A 50 8.10 9.61 -13.02
CA PRO A 50 7.16 10.69 -13.35
C PRO A 50 7.81 11.90 -14.02
N LEU A 51 9.04 12.24 -13.64
CA LEU A 51 9.77 13.40 -14.17
C LEU A 51 10.13 13.26 -15.66
N GLN A 52 10.00 12.06 -16.22
CA GLN A 52 10.30 11.74 -17.61
C GLN A 52 9.04 11.46 -18.43
N LEU A 53 7.85 11.62 -17.84
CA LEU A 53 6.57 11.33 -18.47
C LEU A 53 5.83 12.64 -18.80
N GLU A 54 5.00 12.58 -19.83
CA GLU A 54 3.98 13.61 -20.06
C GLU A 54 2.84 13.43 -19.06
N LEU A 55 2.74 14.35 -18.10
CA LEU A 55 1.74 14.33 -17.03
C LEU A 55 0.63 15.36 -17.27
N SER A 56 -0.60 15.00 -16.94
CA SER A 56 -1.79 15.85 -17.02
C SER A 56 -2.15 16.42 -15.65
N ALA A 57 -2.97 17.47 -15.60
CA ALA A 57 -3.50 17.99 -14.33
C ALA A 57 -4.33 16.94 -13.58
N ALA A 58 -4.29 16.98 -12.25
CA ALA A 58 -5.03 16.09 -11.35
C ALA A 58 -6.00 16.88 -10.46
N GLY A 59 -6.51 16.27 -9.37
CA GLY A 59 -7.52 16.87 -8.49
C GLY A 59 -7.07 18.15 -7.77
N ASN A 60 -5.76 18.35 -7.58
CA ASN A 60 -5.19 19.60 -7.09
C ASN A 60 -4.27 20.21 -8.17
N ASP A 61 -4.24 21.54 -8.29
CA ASP A 61 -3.47 22.26 -9.33
C ASP A 61 -1.95 22.01 -9.27
N TYR A 62 -1.44 21.65 -8.08
CA TYR A 62 -0.04 21.34 -7.84
C TYR A 62 0.31 19.86 -8.02
N ILE A 63 -0.66 19.04 -8.45
CA ILE A 63 -0.47 17.62 -8.75
C ILE A 63 -0.60 17.40 -10.24
N ARG A 64 0.38 16.69 -10.80
CA ARG A 64 0.35 16.21 -12.19
C ARG A 64 0.44 14.71 -12.18
N ARG A 65 -0.38 14.02 -12.98
CA ARG A 65 -0.46 12.55 -12.99
C ARG A 65 -0.59 11.96 -14.38
N LYS A 66 -0.34 10.65 -14.45
CA LYS A 66 -0.62 9.76 -15.57
C LYS A 66 -1.07 8.41 -15.04
N ILE A 67 -2.08 7.82 -15.66
CA ILE A 67 -2.46 6.43 -15.43
C ILE A 67 -1.67 5.55 -16.40
N LEU A 68 -0.91 4.60 -15.88
CA LEU A 68 -0.10 3.67 -16.64
C LEU A 68 -0.93 2.50 -17.18
N ALA A 69 -0.35 1.70 -18.08
CA ALA A 69 -1.04 0.58 -18.71
C ALA A 69 -1.45 -0.51 -17.71
N ASP A 70 -0.68 -0.67 -16.64
CA ASP A 70 -0.98 -1.59 -15.54
C ASP A 70 -2.05 -1.04 -14.58
N GLN A 71 -2.61 0.16 -14.83
CA GLN A 71 -3.52 0.92 -13.98
C GLN A 71 -2.89 1.52 -12.71
N THR A 72 -1.56 1.58 -12.62
CA THR A 72 -0.88 2.37 -11.59
C THR A 72 -0.99 3.85 -11.93
N GLU A 73 -1.46 4.66 -10.98
CA GLU A 73 -1.35 6.12 -11.08
C GLU A 73 0.08 6.52 -10.71
N THR A 74 0.70 7.38 -11.50
CA THR A 74 2.01 7.93 -11.19
C THR A 74 2.03 9.42 -11.45
N GLY A 75 2.78 10.18 -10.65
CA GLY A 75 2.74 11.63 -10.77
C GLY A 75 3.76 12.37 -9.96
N THR A 76 3.62 13.69 -9.97
CA THR A 76 4.45 14.64 -9.24
C THR A 76 3.59 15.58 -8.43
N ILE A 77 4.07 15.93 -7.24
CA ILE A 77 3.52 16.96 -6.36
C ILE A 77 4.55 18.08 -6.30
N THR A 78 4.19 19.27 -6.77
CA THR A 78 5.05 20.46 -6.67
C THR A 78 4.74 21.18 -5.36
N LEU A 79 5.75 21.33 -4.51
CA LEU A 79 5.64 22.01 -3.22
C LEU A 79 5.83 23.53 -3.40
N ARG A 80 5.44 24.33 -2.40
CA ARG A 80 5.54 25.81 -2.52
C ARG A 80 6.97 26.34 -2.53
N ASP A 81 7.91 25.60 -1.96
CA ASP A 81 9.35 25.90 -2.07
C ASP A 81 9.96 25.48 -3.42
N GLY A 82 9.16 24.88 -4.31
CA GLY A 82 9.56 24.44 -5.64
C GLY A 82 10.11 23.02 -5.69
N GLU A 83 10.24 22.34 -4.55
CA GLU A 83 10.59 20.93 -4.54
C GLU A 83 9.51 20.07 -5.21
N VAL A 84 9.94 18.93 -5.78
CA VAL A 84 9.04 18.02 -6.49
C VAL A 84 9.13 16.62 -5.88
N VAL A 85 8.01 16.13 -5.38
CA VAL A 85 7.87 14.77 -4.84
C VAL A 85 7.23 13.89 -5.89
N CYS A 86 7.85 12.75 -6.18
CA CYS A 86 7.30 11.76 -7.10
C CYS A 86 6.40 10.79 -6.33
N TYR A 87 5.35 10.28 -6.97
CA TYR A 87 4.54 9.24 -6.38
C TYR A 87 4.07 8.15 -7.36
N TRP A 88 3.73 7.00 -6.79
CA TRP A 88 3.11 5.86 -7.46
C TRP A 88 2.01 5.32 -6.56
N PHE A 89 0.79 5.25 -7.09
CA PHE A 89 -0.39 4.89 -6.35
C PHE A 89 -1.13 3.74 -7.04
N ARG A 90 -1.50 2.75 -6.22
CA ARG A 90 -2.41 1.67 -6.59
C ARG A 90 -3.66 1.75 -5.74
N SER A 91 -4.80 2.00 -6.39
CA SER A 91 -6.11 2.03 -5.73
C SER A 91 -6.52 0.66 -5.21
N HIS A 92 -7.15 0.62 -4.04
CA HIS A 92 -7.78 -0.57 -3.47
C HIS A 92 -8.92 -1.13 -4.33
N HIS A 93 -9.46 -0.36 -5.28
CA HIS A 93 -10.44 -0.88 -6.25
C HIS A 93 -9.80 -1.81 -7.28
N LEU A 94 -8.46 -1.86 -7.35
CA LEU A 94 -7.68 -2.59 -8.36
C LEU A 94 -6.81 -3.71 -7.76
N CYS A 95 -6.91 -3.96 -6.45
CA CYS A 95 -6.18 -5.00 -5.73
C CYS A 95 -7.04 -5.53 -4.58
N SER A 96 -6.62 -6.61 -3.94
CA SER A 96 -7.34 -7.19 -2.78
C SER A 96 -6.98 -6.56 -1.43
N ASP A 97 -6.04 -5.62 -1.40
CA ASP A 97 -5.58 -4.93 -0.19
C ASP A 97 -6.06 -3.47 -0.13
N MET A 98 -5.62 -2.73 0.88
CA MET A 98 -6.03 -1.34 1.13
C MET A 98 -5.50 -0.33 0.11
N GLY A 99 -4.78 -0.78 -0.93
CA GLY A 99 -4.03 0.09 -1.82
C GLY A 99 -2.79 0.67 -1.14
N THR A 100 -1.82 1.04 -1.94
CA THR A 100 -0.57 1.62 -1.47
C THR A 100 -0.15 2.77 -2.38
N THR A 101 0.37 3.82 -1.75
CA THR A 101 1.07 4.92 -2.41
C THR A 101 2.51 4.93 -1.95
N LEU A 102 3.44 4.93 -2.89
CA LEU A 102 4.85 5.23 -2.66
C LEU A 102 5.09 6.70 -3.00
N PHE A 103 5.67 7.45 -2.07
CA PHE A 103 6.21 8.79 -2.29
C PHE A 103 7.73 8.74 -2.27
N ARG A 104 8.38 9.42 -3.22
CA ARG A 104 9.83 9.59 -3.26
C ARG A 104 10.18 11.07 -3.21
N PHE A 105 10.84 11.47 -2.13
CA PHE A 105 11.27 12.83 -1.88
C PHE A 105 12.57 13.17 -2.64
N PRO A 106 12.86 14.46 -2.90
CA PRO A 106 14.10 14.88 -3.56
C PRO A 106 15.39 14.37 -2.90
N GLY A 107 15.37 14.17 -1.58
CA GLY A 107 16.49 13.61 -0.81
C GLY A 107 16.72 12.10 -1.00
N GLY A 108 15.86 11.42 -1.77
CA GLY A 108 15.92 9.97 -1.99
C GLY A 108 15.22 9.14 -0.90
N GLU A 109 14.58 9.79 0.06
CA GLU A 109 13.73 9.12 1.05
C GLU A 109 12.42 8.64 0.40
N ASP A 110 12.06 7.39 0.68
CA ASP A 110 10.81 6.77 0.25
C ASP A 110 9.85 6.67 1.43
N PHE A 111 8.60 7.07 1.23
CA PHE A 111 7.51 6.91 2.21
C PHE A 111 6.37 6.09 1.60
N TYR A 112 5.91 5.07 2.32
CA TYR A 112 4.80 4.23 1.90
C TYR A 112 3.57 4.57 2.73
N LEU A 113 2.46 4.86 2.05
CA LEU A 113 1.17 5.14 2.67
C LEU A 113 0.15 4.13 2.18
N SER A 114 -0.54 3.44 3.09
CA SER A 114 -1.59 2.48 2.71
C SER A 114 -2.95 2.95 3.20
N GLY A 115 -4.00 2.68 2.41
CA GLY A 115 -5.37 2.91 2.83
C GLY A 115 -5.88 4.35 2.82
N TYR A 116 -5.05 5.39 2.70
CA TYR A 116 -5.54 6.77 2.79
C TYR A 116 -6.29 7.25 1.53
N PHE A 117 -5.80 6.92 0.33
CA PHE A 117 -6.43 7.33 -0.93
C PHE A 117 -7.35 6.24 -1.48
N CYS A 118 -8.52 6.64 -1.98
CA CYS A 118 -9.54 5.74 -2.52
C CYS A 118 -9.38 5.54 -4.03
N CYS A 119 -9.74 6.57 -4.83
CA CYS A 119 -9.73 6.51 -6.30
C CYS A 119 -8.48 7.14 -6.93
N GLU A 120 -7.97 8.22 -6.34
CA GLU A 120 -6.83 8.99 -6.83
C GLU A 120 -6.08 9.68 -5.70
N VAL A 121 -4.85 10.12 -5.99
CA VAL A 121 -4.10 10.96 -5.05
C VAL A 121 -4.62 12.40 -5.15
N SER A 122 -5.23 12.87 -4.07
CA SER A 122 -5.68 14.24 -3.89
C SER A 122 -5.63 14.62 -2.42
N PHE A 123 -5.27 15.85 -2.10
CA PHE A 123 -5.22 16.35 -0.72
C PHE A 123 -6.33 17.36 -0.45
N PRO A 124 -6.83 17.44 0.80
CA PRO A 124 -7.90 18.36 1.16
C PRO A 124 -7.46 19.83 1.26
N GLN A 125 -6.15 20.10 1.14
CA GLN A 125 -5.54 21.41 1.32
C GLN A 125 -4.83 21.90 0.06
N ASP A 126 -4.51 23.19 0.06
CA ASP A 126 -3.57 23.78 -0.88
C ASP A 126 -2.18 23.14 -0.74
N SER A 127 -1.28 23.45 -1.68
CA SER A 127 0.07 22.87 -1.72
C SER A 127 0.80 23.00 -0.37
N PHE A 128 1.45 21.90 0.03
CA PHE A 128 2.38 21.88 1.16
C PHE A 128 3.54 22.87 0.94
N ALA A 129 4.02 23.47 2.03
CA ALA A 129 5.12 24.43 2.04
C ALA A 129 6.45 23.77 1.65
N SER A 130 6.70 22.56 2.16
CA SER A 130 7.98 21.86 2.04
C SER A 130 7.83 20.34 2.17
N ALA A 131 8.90 19.61 1.83
CA ALA A 131 8.95 18.16 1.99
C ALA A 131 8.68 17.71 3.44
N GLN A 132 9.15 18.48 4.43
CA GLN A 132 8.93 18.18 5.83
C GLN A 132 7.45 18.28 6.20
N GLU A 133 6.73 19.29 5.72
CA GLU A 133 5.30 19.44 6.00
C GLU A 133 4.50 18.30 5.36
N LEU A 134 4.80 17.95 4.11
CA LEU A 134 4.17 16.81 3.44
C LEU A 134 4.47 15.51 4.20
N SER A 135 5.73 15.24 4.58
CA SER A 135 6.09 14.05 5.34
C SER A 135 5.34 13.96 6.67
N THR A 136 5.26 15.06 7.43
CA THR A 136 4.48 15.12 8.67
C THR A 136 3.00 14.86 8.43
N PHE A 137 2.42 15.40 7.36
CA PHE A 137 1.05 15.09 6.96
C PHE A 137 0.87 13.59 6.67
N LEU A 138 1.71 13.01 5.81
CA LEU A 138 1.63 11.59 5.44
C LEU A 138 1.73 10.67 6.66
N GLN A 139 2.62 10.98 7.61
CA GLN A 139 2.75 10.26 8.88
C GLN A 139 1.49 10.35 9.73
N SER A 140 0.79 11.49 9.73
CA SER A 140 -0.41 11.70 10.53
C SER A 140 -1.64 10.97 10.00
N VAL A 141 -1.64 10.60 8.71
CA VAL A 141 -2.75 9.91 8.04
C VAL A 141 -2.44 8.45 7.74
N ASP A 142 -1.23 7.98 8.05
CA ASP A 142 -0.86 6.58 7.80
C ASP A 142 -1.73 5.61 8.60
N GLY A 143 -2.25 4.60 7.92
CA GLY A 143 -3.21 3.63 8.46
C GLY A 143 -4.63 4.18 8.66
N THR A 144 -4.92 5.43 8.32
CA THR A 144 -6.29 5.95 8.29
C THR A 144 -6.99 5.50 7.00
N GLN A 145 -8.22 4.99 7.12
CA GLN A 145 -9.04 4.61 5.97
C GLN A 145 -9.70 5.85 5.35
N PRO A 146 -10.03 5.85 4.04
CA PRO A 146 -10.70 6.96 3.38
C PRO A 146 -12.15 7.09 3.83
#